data_AF-D9PNH8-F1
#
_entry.id   AF-D9PNH8-F1
#
_cell.length_a   1.000
_cell.length_b   1.000
_cell.length_c   1.000
_cell.angle_alpha   90.00
_cell.angle_beta   90.00
_cell.angle_gamma   90.00
#
_symmetry.space_group_name_H-M   'P 1'
#
loop_
_entity.id
_entity.type
_entity.pdbx_description
1 polymer ?
#
loop_
_entity_poly.entity_id
_entity_poly.type
_entity_poly.pdbx_seq_one_letter_code
_entity_poly.pdbx_strand_id
1 'polypeptide(L)'
;DRAETVAIKRALGDHAARVAVSSTKSMTGHLLGAAGAVEAIFSILAIRDGILPPTINLENPDPACDLDYVPGTARVAPVRIALSNSFGFGGTNGSLVFRALQ
;
A
#
# COMPACT_ATOMS: atom_id res chain seq x y z
N ASP A 1 -8.05 5.33 1.99
CA ASP A 1 -8.92 6.11 1.06
C ASP A 1 -9.94 5.24 0.34
N ARG A 2 -11.15 5.78 0.16
CA ARG A 2 -12.32 5.04 -0.37
C ARG A 2 -12.13 4.60 -1.82
N ALA A 3 -11.61 5.47 -2.69
CA ALA A 3 -11.46 5.17 -4.11
C ALA A 3 -10.49 4.00 -4.36
N GLU A 4 -9.33 4.00 -3.68
CA GLU A 4 -8.36 2.91 -3.77
C GLU A 4 -8.91 1.62 -3.18
N THR A 5 -9.64 1.69 -2.07
CA THR A 5 -10.29 0.51 -1.46
C THR A 5 -11.24 -0.17 -2.44
N VAL A 6 -12.08 0.62 -3.11
CA VAL A 6 -13.00 0.11 -4.14
C VAL A 6 -12.23 -0.48 -5.32
N ALA A 7 -11.15 0.19 -5.77
CA ALA A 7 -10.33 -0.30 -6.88
C ALA A 7 -9.66 -1.65 -6.55
N ILE A 8 -9.07 -1.78 -5.35
CA ILE A 8 -8.44 -3.01 -4.88
C ILE A 8 -9.47 -4.15 -4.82
N LYS A 9 -10.64 -3.91 -4.21
CA LYS A 9 -11.71 -4.91 -4.14
C LYS A 9 -12.19 -5.36 -5.52
N ARG A 10 -12.35 -4.43 -6.46
CA ARG A 10 -12.75 -4.76 -7.84
C ARG A 10 -11.69 -5.56 -8.59
N ALA A 11 -10.42 -5.22 -8.41
CA ALA A 11 -9.32 -5.87 -9.12
C ALA A 11 -9.00 -7.28 -8.57
N LEU A 12 -9.10 -7.46 -7.25
CA LEU A 12 -8.70 -8.69 -6.56
C LEU A 12 -9.87 -9.59 -6.14
N GLY A 13 -11.11 -9.10 -6.20
CA GLY A 13 -12.29 -9.83 -5.75
C GLY A 13 -12.16 -10.26 -4.28
N ASP A 14 -12.54 -11.51 -3.99
CA ASP A 14 -12.47 -12.10 -2.65
C ASP A 14 -11.05 -12.10 -2.06
N HIS A 15 -10.02 -12.05 -2.91
CA HIS A 15 -8.63 -12.00 -2.43
C HIS A 15 -8.30 -10.67 -1.74
N ALA A 16 -9.08 -9.60 -1.97
CA ALA A 16 -8.86 -8.30 -1.33
C ALA A 16 -8.91 -8.39 0.21
N ALA A 17 -9.72 -9.30 0.78
CA ALA A 17 -9.80 -9.48 2.23
C ALA A 17 -8.51 -10.07 2.86
N ARG A 18 -7.58 -10.54 2.03
CA ARG A 18 -6.32 -11.18 2.46
C ARG A 18 -5.08 -10.31 2.19
N VAL A 19 -5.24 -9.15 1.56
CA VAL A 19 -4.11 -8.26 1.28
C VAL A 19 -3.97 -7.23 2.39
N ALA A 20 -2.74 -7.04 2.83
CA ALA A 20 -2.37 -5.90 3.65
C ALA A 20 -2.13 -4.69 2.75
N VAL A 21 -2.65 -3.54 3.15
CA VAL A 21 -2.49 -2.25 2.46
C VAL A 21 -1.83 -1.29 3.44
N SER A 22 -0.91 -0.45 3.02
CA SER A 22 -0.45 0.66 3.86
C SER A 22 -0.05 1.86 3.02
N SER A 23 0.01 3.03 3.66
CA SER A 23 0.44 4.27 3.01
C SER A 23 1.63 4.87 3.73
N THR A 24 2.83 4.78 3.16
CA THR A 24 4.02 5.39 3.76
C THR A 24 3.97 6.92 3.74
N LYS A 25 3.07 7.51 2.93
CA LYS A 25 2.76 8.94 2.96
C LYS A 25 2.30 9.42 4.34
N SER A 26 1.76 8.54 5.19
CA SER A 26 1.43 8.88 6.57
C SER A 26 2.66 9.34 7.37
N MET A 27 3.86 8.89 6.98
CA MET A 27 5.14 9.23 7.61
C MET A 27 5.96 10.21 6.78
N THR A 28 5.98 10.04 5.46
CA THR A 28 6.85 10.82 4.55
C THR A 28 6.17 12.02 3.92
N GLY A 29 4.85 12.17 4.11
CA GLY A 29 4.04 13.11 3.34
C GLY A 29 3.94 12.72 1.86
N HIS A 30 3.31 13.60 1.07
CA HIS A 30 3.12 13.40 -0.35
C HIS A 30 4.21 14.10 -1.17
N LEU A 31 5.17 13.32 -1.69
CA LEU A 31 6.34 13.81 -2.42
C LEU A 31 6.08 14.09 -3.92
N LEU A 32 4.82 14.30 -4.31
CA LEU A 32 4.41 14.52 -5.71
C LEU A 32 5.00 13.45 -6.64
N GLY A 33 5.70 13.87 -7.70
CA GLY A 33 6.31 12.97 -8.68
C GLY A 33 7.35 12.00 -8.10
N ALA A 34 7.93 12.31 -6.94
CA ALA A 34 8.89 11.42 -6.28
C ALA A 34 8.22 10.35 -5.40
N ALA A 35 6.91 10.48 -5.09
CA ALA A 35 6.21 9.57 -4.19
C ALA A 35 6.26 8.12 -4.71
N GLY A 36 6.00 7.91 -6.00
CA GLY A 36 6.02 6.57 -6.60
C GLY A 36 7.38 5.89 -6.54
N ALA A 37 8.47 6.63 -6.70
CA ALA A 37 9.83 6.09 -6.60
C ALA A 37 10.18 5.68 -5.15
N VAL A 38 9.83 6.53 -4.18
CA VAL A 38 10.05 6.24 -2.75
C VAL A 38 9.21 5.05 -2.29
N GLU A 39 7.95 4.97 -2.70
CA GLU A 39 7.05 3.86 -2.37
C GLU A 39 7.47 2.54 -3.04
N ALA A 40 8.05 2.60 -4.24
CA ALA A 40 8.68 1.45 -4.88
C ALA A 40 9.87 0.92 -4.05
N ILE A 41 10.73 1.80 -3.55
CA ILE A 41 11.83 1.41 -2.66
C ILE A 41 11.28 0.74 -1.40
N PHE A 42 10.30 1.34 -0.73
CA PHE A 42 9.68 0.73 0.45
C PHE A 42 9.02 -0.62 0.16
N SER A 43 8.39 -0.79 -1.01
CA SER A 43 7.80 -2.07 -1.42
C SER A 43 8.86 -3.17 -1.58
N ILE A 44 10.02 -2.84 -2.14
CA ILE A 44 11.14 -3.77 -2.28
C ILE A 44 11.74 -4.11 -0.90
N LEU A 45 11.89 -3.12 -0.02
CA LEU A 45 12.37 -3.33 1.34
C LEU A 45 11.40 -4.18 2.16
N ALA A 46 10.09 -3.99 2.00
CA ALA A 46 9.07 -4.82 2.65
C ALA A 46 9.18 -6.30 2.24
N ILE A 47 9.44 -6.56 0.96
CA ILE A 47 9.74 -7.92 0.45
C ILE A 47 11.04 -8.45 1.07
N ARG A 48 12.12 -7.66 1.04
CA ARG A 48 13.44 -8.05 1.51
C ARG A 48 13.46 -8.38 3.01
N ASP A 49 12.84 -7.53 3.81
CA ASP A 49 12.92 -7.57 5.27
C ASP A 49 11.76 -8.32 5.92
N GLY A 50 10.69 -8.61 5.16
CA GLY A 50 9.48 -9.23 5.71
C GLY A 50 8.75 -8.35 6.72
N ILE A 51 8.75 -7.04 6.47
CA ILE A 51 8.14 -6.03 7.35
C ILE A 51 7.18 -5.18 6.53
N LEU A 52 5.92 -5.14 6.95
CA LEU A 52 4.90 -4.25 6.40
C LEU A 52 5.03 -2.87 7.08
N PRO A 53 5.27 -1.79 6.32
CA PRO A 53 5.24 -0.44 6.85
C PRO A 53 3.85 -0.12 7.43
N PRO A 54 3.76 0.60 8.56
CA PRO A 54 2.47 1.00 9.10
C PRO A 54 1.87 2.17 8.33
N THR A 55 0.56 2.29 8.42
CA THR A 55 -0.14 3.56 8.21
C THR A 55 -0.30 4.25 9.58
N ILE A 56 0.56 5.22 9.88
CA ILE A 56 0.50 5.96 11.15
C ILE A 56 -0.68 6.95 11.16
N ASN A 57 -1.08 7.40 12.35
CA ASN A 57 -2.19 8.34 12.57
C ASN A 57 -3.58 7.84 12.13
N LEU A 58 -3.75 6.52 11.91
CA LEU A 58 -5.04 5.92 11.55
C LEU A 58 -5.83 5.48 12.80
N GLU A 59 -6.42 6.43 13.51
CA GLU A 59 -7.18 6.17 14.75
C GLU A 59 -8.68 5.95 14.50
N ASN A 60 -9.24 6.69 13.54
CA ASN A 60 -10.66 6.68 13.22
C ASN A 60 -10.87 6.27 11.75
N PRO A 61 -10.75 4.98 11.42
CA PRO A 61 -10.89 4.52 10.03
C PRO A 61 -12.32 4.74 9.52
N ASP A 62 -12.43 5.16 8.26
CA ASP A 62 -13.70 5.29 7.56
C ASP A 62 -14.34 3.90 7.38
N PRO A 63 -15.61 3.66 7.73
CA PRO A 63 -16.29 2.38 7.51
C PRO A 63 -16.30 1.91 6.03
N ALA A 64 -16.17 2.83 5.07
CA ALA A 64 -16.02 2.49 3.65
C ALA A 64 -14.61 2.02 3.28
N CYS A 65 -13.65 2.15 4.18
CA CYS A 65 -12.29 1.65 4.13
C CYS A 65 -12.14 0.50 5.12
N ASP A 66 -12.42 -0.72 4.67
CA ASP A 66 -12.55 -1.93 5.50
C ASP A 66 -11.50 -3.02 5.16
N LEU A 67 -10.41 -2.64 4.48
CA LEU A 67 -9.25 -3.51 4.29
C LEU A 67 -8.32 -3.44 5.51
N ASP A 68 -7.33 -4.32 5.54
CA ASP A 68 -6.27 -4.28 6.54
C ASP A 68 -5.23 -3.21 6.19
N TYR A 69 -5.35 -2.01 6.78
CA TYR A 69 -4.48 -0.86 6.49
C TYR A 69 -3.18 -0.80 7.32
N VAL A 70 -2.85 -1.86 8.07
CA VAL A 70 -1.67 -1.92 8.96
C VAL A 70 -1.57 -0.68 9.88
N PRO A 71 -2.58 -0.42 10.74
CA PRO A 71 -2.64 0.82 11.51
C PRO A 71 -1.54 0.91 12.58
N GLY A 72 -0.88 2.07 12.66
CA GLY A 72 -0.04 2.49 13.78
C GLY A 72 1.35 1.82 13.85
N THR A 73 1.42 0.49 13.95
CA THR A 73 2.68 -0.24 14.18
C THR A 73 3.03 -1.15 13.01
N ALA A 74 4.32 -1.20 12.66
CA ALA A 74 4.83 -2.09 11.62
C ALA A 74 4.50 -3.55 11.97
N ARG A 75 4.21 -4.36 10.95
CA ARG A 75 3.87 -5.77 11.14
C ARG A 75 4.87 -6.67 10.43
N VAL A 76 5.51 -7.56 11.18
CA VAL A 76 6.37 -8.61 10.61
C VAL A 76 5.49 -9.64 9.92
N ALA A 77 5.71 -9.85 8.63
CA ALA A 77 5.00 -10.84 7.83
C ALA A 77 5.84 -11.23 6.61
N PRO A 78 5.84 -12.51 6.19
CA PRO A 78 6.52 -12.91 4.97
C PRO A 78 5.83 -12.26 3.75
N VAL A 79 6.55 -11.43 3.01
CA VAL A 79 6.07 -10.77 1.80
C VAL A 79 6.82 -11.30 0.59
N ARG A 80 6.11 -11.90 -0.35
CA ARG A 80 6.69 -12.37 -1.61
C ARG A 80 6.36 -11.49 -2.80
N ILE A 81 5.24 -10.76 -2.72
CA ILE A 81 4.72 -9.91 -3.79
C ILE A 81 4.24 -8.62 -3.14
N ALA A 82 4.61 -7.48 -3.73
CA ALA A 82 4.12 -6.16 -3.33
C ALA A 82 3.62 -5.42 -4.57
N LEU A 83 2.51 -4.69 -4.41
CA LEU A 83 1.92 -3.80 -5.42
C LEU A 83 2.05 -2.37 -4.92
N SER A 84 2.70 -1.50 -5.70
CA SER A 84 2.80 -0.06 -5.43
C SER A 84 1.92 0.70 -6.42
N ASN A 85 0.89 1.38 -5.91
CA ASN A 85 -0.06 2.16 -6.71
C ASN A 85 0.31 3.65 -6.69
N SER A 86 0.11 4.34 -7.81
CA SER A 86 0.33 5.78 -7.94
C SER A 86 -0.72 6.39 -8.86
N PHE A 87 -1.56 7.25 -8.31
CA PHE A 87 -2.65 7.90 -9.01
C PHE A 87 -2.48 9.41 -8.95
N GLY A 88 -2.17 10.01 -10.11
CA GLY A 88 -1.82 11.41 -10.23
C GLY A 88 -2.92 12.28 -10.85
N PHE A 89 -2.70 13.59 -10.82
CA PHE A 89 -3.56 14.55 -11.51
C PHE A 89 -3.65 14.27 -13.01
N GLY A 90 -4.79 14.63 -13.61
CA GLY A 90 -5.06 14.38 -15.04
C GLY A 90 -5.52 12.95 -15.35
N GLY A 91 -5.75 12.11 -14.33
CA GLY A 91 -6.18 10.73 -14.52
C GLY A 91 -5.05 9.77 -14.89
N THR A 92 -3.80 10.19 -14.69
CA THR A 92 -2.62 9.35 -14.93
C THR A 92 -2.45 8.37 -13.78
N ASN A 93 -2.73 7.09 -14.05
CA ASN A 93 -2.68 6.03 -13.06
C ASN A 93 -1.63 4.99 -13.45
N GLY A 94 -0.78 4.61 -12.50
CA GLY A 94 0.26 3.60 -12.70
C GLY A 94 0.38 2.67 -11.49
N SER A 95 0.66 1.40 -11.76
CA SER A 95 0.87 0.37 -10.74
C SER A 95 2.12 -0.44 -11.07
N LEU A 96 2.95 -0.69 -10.07
CA LEU A 96 4.15 -1.53 -10.18
C LEU A 96 3.99 -2.77 -9.30
N VAL A 97 4.33 -3.94 -9.83
CA VAL A 97 4.35 -5.21 -9.08
C VAL A 97 5.78 -5.66 -8.92
N PHE A 98 6.18 -5.92 -7.68
CA PHE A 98 7.47 -6.49 -7.32
C PHE A 98 7.26 -7.89 -6.77
N ARG A 99 8.22 -8.79 -7.04
CA ARG A 99 8.21 -10.16 -6.54
C ARG A 99 9.61 -10.55 -6.08
N ALA A 100 9.70 -11.24 -4.94
CA ALA A 100 10.96 -11.85 -4.49
C ALA A 100 11.51 -12.79 -5.58
N LEU A 101 12.82 -12.69 -5.85
CA LEU A 101 13.51 -13.64 -6.71
C LEU A 101 13.46 -15.05 -6.08
N GLN A 102 13.43 -16.07 -6.95
CA GLN A 102 13.38 -17.48 -6.53
C GLN A 102 14.67 -17.94 -5.88
#